data_AF-A0A060CD65-F1
#
_entry.id   AF-A0A060CD65-F1
#
_cell.length_a   1.000
_cell.length_b   1.000
_cell.length_c   1.000
_cell.angle_alpha   90.00
_cell.angle_beta   90.00
_cell.angle_gamma   90.00
#
_symmetry.space_group_name_H-M   'P 1'
#
loop_
_entity.id
_entity.type
_entity.pdbx_description
1 polymer ?
#
loop_
_entity_poly.entity_id
_entity_poly.type
_entity_poly.pdbx_seq_one_letter_code
_entity_poly.pdbx_strand_id
1 'polypeptide(L)' 'MFEVATEVANRVGGIYSVLKSKAPVTVAEYKERYALIGPLNRKSAAVEVEELPVPNPELKATLDAMY' A
#
# COMPACT_ATOMS: atom_id res chain seq x y z
N MET A 1 -1.15 -5.14 10.05
CA MET A 1 -0.53 -3.83 10.25
C MET A 1 -0.84 -2.98 9.04
N PHE A 2 -1.37 -1.77 9.24
CA PHE A 2 -1.66 -0.82 8.17
C PHE A 2 -0.74 0.40 8.33
N GLU A 3 -0.02 0.77 7.28
CA GLU A 3 0.76 2.02 7.24
C GLU A 3 0.12 3.01 6.29
N VAL A 4 -0.24 4.18 6.83
CA VAL A 4 -1.00 5.19 6.10
C VAL A 4 -0.15 6.44 5.89
N ALA A 5 0.03 6.84 4.63
CA ALA A 5 0.75 8.08 4.30
C ALA A 5 0.33 8.65 2.94
N THR A 6 0.52 9.95 2.76
CA THR A 6 0.25 10.66 1.49
C THR A 6 1.22 10.29 0.37
N GLU A 7 2.36 9.72 0.71
CA GLU A 7 3.44 9.37 -0.21
C GLU A 7 3.48 7.87 -0.59
N VAL A 8 2.49 7.07 -0.17
CA VAL A 8 2.34 5.69 -0.63
C VAL A 8 2.11 5.69 -2.14
N ALA A 9 2.98 4.98 -2.89
CA ALA A 9 2.96 4.92 -4.36
C ALA A 9 2.96 6.30 -5.06
N ASN A 10 3.43 7.34 -4.38
CA ASN A 10 3.45 8.72 -4.90
C ASN A 10 4.63 9.49 -4.30
N ARG A 11 5.74 9.57 -5.04
CA ARG A 11 6.94 10.26 -4.56
C ARG A 11 6.75 11.79 -4.59
N VAL A 12 6.53 12.37 -3.40
CA VAL A 12 6.42 13.83 -3.21
C VAL A 12 7.63 14.38 -2.44
N GLY A 13 8.12 13.65 -1.45
CA GLY A 13 9.15 14.08 -0.52
C GLY A 13 9.94 12.91 0.06
N GLY A 14 10.38 13.07 1.31
CA GLY A 14 11.24 12.11 1.99
C GLY A 14 10.51 10.87 2.50
N ILE A 15 9.19 10.94 2.72
CA ILE A 15 8.43 9.83 3.31
C ILE A 15 8.39 8.65 2.35
N TYR A 16 8.28 8.88 1.04
CA TYR A 16 8.39 7.81 0.03
C TYR A 16 9.66 6.97 0.23
N SER A 17 10.81 7.63 0.44
CA SER A 17 12.10 6.94 0.65
C SER A 17 12.12 6.15 1.96
N VAL A 18 11.51 6.67 3.02
CA VAL A 18 11.40 5.99 4.32
C VAL A 18 10.52 4.74 4.21
N LEU A 19 9.35 4.85 3.57
CA LEU A 19 8.46 3.71 3.34
C LEU A 19 9.14 2.64 2.49
N LYS A 20 9.79 3.05 1.39
CA LYS A 20 10.46 2.14 0.47
C LYS A 20 11.65 1.42 1.11
N SER A 21 12.46 2.10 1.91
CA SER A 21 13.62 1.49 2.57
C SER A 21 13.23 0.55 3.72
N LYS A 22 12.10 0.81 4.38
CA LYS A 22 11.59 0.00 5.49
C LYS A 22 10.72 -1.18 5.02
N ALA A 23 10.05 -1.08 3.87
CA ALA A 23 9.15 -2.12 3.37
C ALA A 23 9.74 -3.55 3.40
N PRO A 24 11.00 -3.81 3.01
CA PRO A 24 11.56 -5.17 3.05
C PRO A 24 11.57 -5.79 4.46
N VAL A 25 11.96 -5.02 5.49
CA VAL A 25 12.01 -5.52 6.87
C VAL A 25 10.60 -5.70 7.45
N THR A 26 9.68 -4.79 7.14
CA THR A 26 8.30 -4.89 7.63
C THR A 26 7.55 -6.05 6.97
N VAL A 27 7.77 -6.30 5.68
CA VAL A 27 7.21 -7.48 4.99
C VAL A 27 7.79 -8.78 5.57
N ALA A 28 9.08 -8.81 5.93
CA ALA A 28 9.67 -9.99 6.56
C ALA A 28 8.98 -10.37 7.89
N GLU A 29 8.57 -9.38 8.67
CA GLU A 29 7.88 -9.57 9.94
C GLU A 29 6.37 -9.90 9.78
N TYR A 30 5.67 -9.13 8.96
CA TYR A 30 4.20 -9.18 8.90
C TYR A 30 3.64 -9.96 7.70
N LYS A 31 4.44 -10.19 6.66
CA LYS A 31 4.07 -10.87 5.42
C LYS A 31 2.80 -10.27 4.81
N GLU A 32 1.85 -11.11 4.43
CA GLU A 32 0.55 -10.74 3.83
C GLU A 32 -0.35 -9.92 4.77
N ARG A 33 0.00 -9.82 6.06
CA ARG A 33 -0.74 -8.99 7.03
C ARG A 33 -0.27 -7.54 7.05
N TYR A 34 0.62 -7.15 6.13
CA TYR A 34 1.10 -5.77 5.97
C TYR A 34 0.51 -5.13 4.73
N ALA A 35 -0.12 -3.98 4.89
CA ALA A 35 -0.67 -3.20 3.80
C ALA A 35 -0.35 -1.72 3.99
N LEU A 36 -0.02 -1.04 2.89
CA LEU A 36 0.10 0.41 2.85
C LEU A 36 -1.16 1.02 2.25
N ILE A 37 -1.61 2.15 2.79
CA ILE A 37 -2.79 2.87 2.35
C ILE A 37 -2.41 4.33 2.07
N GLY A 38 -2.81 4.84 0.91
CA GLY A 38 -2.59 6.23 0.57
C GLY A 38 -3.49 6.71 -0.56
N PRO A 39 -3.43 8.00 -0.90
CA PRO A 39 -4.25 8.58 -1.95
C PRO A 39 -3.88 7.99 -3.32
N LEU A 40 -4.90 7.63 -4.10
CA LEU A 40 -4.70 7.14 -5.46
C LEU A 40 -4.31 8.30 -6.40
N ASN A 41 -3.01 8.44 -6.67
CA ASN A 41 -2.51 9.26 -7.77
C ASN A 41 -2.39 8.39 -9.03
N ARG A 42 -3.35 8.51 -9.95
CA ARG A 42 -3.41 7.67 -11.17
C ARG A 42 -2.14 7.69 -12.02
N LYS A 43 -1.43 8.83 -12.06
CA LYS A 43 -0.22 8.98 -12.88
C LYS A 43 0.95 8.19 -12.29
N SER A 44 1.17 8.27 -10.98
CA SER A 44 2.25 7.51 -10.33
C SER A 44 1.88 6.04 -10.16
N ALA A 45 0.61 5.75 -9.85
CA ALA A 45 0.10 4.39 -9.68
C ALA A 45 0.32 3.53 -10.93
N ALA A 46 0.07 4.05 -12.13
CA ALA A 46 0.28 3.31 -13.38
C ALA A 46 1.74 2.85 -13.61
N VAL A 47 2.71 3.39 -12.87
CA VAL A 47 4.14 3.05 -12.98
C VAL A 47 4.64 2.30 -11.74
N GLU A 48 4.17 2.68 -10.55
CA GLU A 48 4.69 2.19 -9.26
C GLU A 48 3.91 0.98 -8.72
N VAL A 49 2.69 0.70 -9.20
CA VAL A 49 1.88 -0.41 -8.69
C VAL A 49 1.41 -1.35 -9.79
N GLU A 50 1.27 -2.61 -9.43
CA GLU A 50 0.61 -3.65 -10.21
C GLU A 50 -0.82 -3.85 -9.66
N GLU A 51 -1.80 -3.93 -10.54
CA GLU A 51 -3.17 -4.28 -10.16
C GLU A 51 -3.24 -5.78 -9.84
N LEU A 52 -3.70 -6.11 -8.63
CA LEU A 52 -3.79 -7.47 -8.14
C LEU A 52 -5.19 -7.78 -7.61
N PRO A 53 -5.69 -9.02 -7.77
CA PRO A 53 -6.90 -9.44 -7.09
C PRO A 53 -6.70 -9.41 -5.57
N VAL A 54 -7.74 -9.05 -4.82
CA VAL A 54 -7.69 -9.03 -3.35
C VAL A 54 -7.78 -10.46 -2.82
N PRO A 55 -6.70 -11.07 -2.28
CA PRO A 55 -6.69 -12.50 -1.98
C PRO A 55 -7.35 -12.83 -0.63
N ASN A 56 -7.33 -11.89 0.32
CA ASN A 56 -7.90 -12.08 1.65
C ASN A 56 -9.42 -11.79 1.60
N PRO A 57 -10.29 -12.78 1.94
CA PRO A 57 -11.74 -12.62 1.88
C PRO A 57 -12.28 -11.51 2.80
N GLU A 58 -11.71 -11.36 3.99
CA GLU A 58 -12.14 -10.36 4.97
C GLU A 58 -11.81 -8.94 4.50
N LEU A 59 -10.63 -8.76 3.90
CA LEU A 59 -10.19 -7.50 3.28
C LEU A 59 -11.07 -7.18 2.09
N LYS A 60 -11.37 -8.17 1.23
CA LYS A 60 -12.27 -7.99 0.10
C LYS A 60 -13.66 -7.54 0.57
N ALA A 61 -14.25 -8.24 1.54
CA ALA A 61 -15.55 -7.86 2.11
C ALA A 61 -15.54 -6.45 2.70
N THR A 62 -14.43 -6.05 3.35
CA THR A 62 -14.27 -4.69 3.88
C THR A 62 -14.23 -3.66 2.77
N LEU A 63 -13.46 -3.89 1.70
CA LEU A 63 -13.36 -2.99 0.55
C LEU A 63 -14.70 -2.89 -0.21
N ASP A 64 -15.39 -4.01 -0.39
CA ASP A 64 -16.71 -4.07 -1.03
C ASP A 64 -17.77 -3.29 -0.23
N ALA A 65 -17.62 -3.18 1.09
CA ALA A 65 -18.51 -2.41 1.98
C ALA A 65 -18.12 -0.93 2.12
N MET A 66 -17.03 -0.47 1.48
CA MET A 66 -16.59 0.93 1.54
C MET A 66 -17.35 1.88 0.58
N TYR A 67 -18.42 1.39 -0.07
CA TYR A 67 -19.37 2.13 -0.90
C TYR A 67 -20.77 1.53 -0.77
#